data_AF-A0A7K4FWS9-F1
#
_entry.id   AF-A0A7K4FWS9-F1
#
_cell.length_a   1.000
_cell.length_b   1.000
_cell.length_c   1.000
_cell.angle_alpha   90.00
_cell.angle_beta   90.00
_cell.angle_gamma   90.00
#
_symmetry.space_group_name_H-M   'P 1'
#
loop_
_entity.id
_entity.type
_entity.pdbx_description
1 polymer ?
#
loop_
_entity_poly.entity_id
_entity_poly.type
_entity_poly.pdbx_seq_one_letter_code
_entity_poly.pdbx_strand_id
1 'polypeptide(L)'
;MLRGVYPGRFQPFHLGHLSVIKWALERVDELIILVGSAQESHTLNNPFTAGERIEMIRLSLREHGIPTDRYYIIPIPDILMNSVWTYHVRMYV
;
A
#
# COMPACT_ATOMS: atom_id res chain seq x y z
N MET A 1 -3.83 11.57 17.22
CA MET A 1 -3.88 10.46 16.26
C MET A 1 -3.01 10.83 15.08
N LEU A 2 -1.89 10.13 14.91
CA LEU A 2 -0.92 10.32 13.84
C LEU A 2 -1.10 9.19 12.82
N ARG A 3 -1.39 9.53 11.57
CA ARG A 3 -1.54 8.57 10.47
C ARG A 3 -0.38 8.68 9.48
N GLY A 4 0.30 7.56 9.22
CA GLY A 4 1.36 7.48 8.23
C GLY A 4 0.84 7.04 6.86
N VAL A 5 1.62 7.31 5.81
CA VAL A 5 1.34 6.85 4.43
C VAL A 5 2.57 6.12 3.89
N TYR A 6 2.38 4.92 3.36
CA TYR A 6 3.43 4.10 2.75
C TYR A 6 3.03 3.70 1.32
N PRO A 7 3.47 4.46 0.29
CA PRO A 7 3.20 4.14 -1.10
C PRO A 7 4.16 3.10 -1.67
N GLY A 8 3.64 2.17 -2.46
CA GLY A 8 4.43 1.17 -3.19
C GLY A 8 3.62 0.43 -4.25
N ARG A 9 4.29 -0.13 -5.26
CA ARG A 9 3.63 -0.98 -6.27
C ARG A 9 3.29 -2.36 -5.72
N PHE A 10 4.14 -2.91 -4.84
CA PHE A 10 3.99 -4.23 -4.23
C PHE A 10 3.83 -5.36 -5.26
N GLN A 11 4.77 -5.45 -6.22
CA GLN A 11 4.77 -6.42 -7.33
C GLN A 11 5.90 -7.46 -7.17
N PRO A 12 5.78 -8.50 -6.31
CA PRO A 12 4.73 -8.75 -5.31
C PRO A 12 5.00 -8.04 -3.97
N PHE A 13 4.11 -8.25 -2.99
CA PHE A 13 4.42 -7.98 -1.59
C PHE A 13 5.48 -8.98 -1.08
N HIS A 14 6.42 -8.53 -0.25
CA HIS A 14 7.56 -9.34 0.20
C HIS A 14 8.02 -8.91 1.61
N LEU A 15 8.91 -9.69 2.22
CA LEU A 15 9.34 -9.48 3.62
C LEU A 15 9.95 -8.11 3.89
N GLY A 16 10.66 -7.51 2.91
CA GLY A 16 11.14 -6.14 3.03
C GLY A 16 10.02 -5.12 3.28
N HIS A 17 8.89 -5.22 2.57
CA HIS A 17 7.73 -4.34 2.76
C HIS A 17 7.10 -4.55 4.14
N LEU A 18 7.00 -5.82 4.59
CA LEU A 18 6.49 -6.14 5.93
C LEU A 18 7.36 -5.52 7.02
N SER A 19 8.69 -5.58 6.90
CA SER A 19 9.61 -4.97 7.86
C SER A 19 9.41 -3.46 7.95
N VAL A 20 9.22 -2.78 6.81
CA VAL A 20 8.94 -1.34 6.77
C VAL A 20 7.60 -1.01 7.42
N ILE A 21 6.55 -1.82 7.17
CA ILE A 21 5.23 -1.64 7.79
C ILE A 21 5.32 -1.77 9.31
N LYS A 22 6.00 -2.80 9.83
CA LYS A 22 6.20 -2.99 11.27
C LYS A 22 6.94 -1.80 11.88
N TRP A 23 8.05 -1.40 11.26
CA TRP A 23 8.82 -0.23 11.68
C TRP A 23 7.99 1.07 11.67
N ALA A 24 7.13 1.25 10.67
CA ALA A 24 6.27 2.42 10.60
C ALA A 24 5.20 2.42 11.70
N LEU A 25 4.57 1.27 11.96
CA LEU A 25 3.52 1.13 12.97
C LEU A 25 4.02 1.34 14.41
N GLU A 26 5.33 1.25 14.66
CA GLU A 26 5.95 1.69 15.94
C GLU A 26 5.92 3.22 16.12
N ARG A 27 5.72 4.00 15.05
CA ARG A 27 5.88 5.46 15.01
C ARG A 27 4.59 6.23 14.72
N VAL A 28 3.56 5.53 14.24
CA VAL A 28 2.24 6.12 13.91
C VAL A 28 1.15 5.33 14.62
N ASP A 29 -0.05 5.90 14.75
CA ASP A 29 -1.23 5.22 15.29
C ASP A 29 -1.95 4.36 14.25
N GLU A 30 -1.86 4.73 12.97
CA GLU A 30 -2.44 4.00 11.84
C GLU A 30 -1.56 4.18 10.60
N LEU A 31 -1.50 3.17 9.73
CA LEU A 31 -0.73 3.23 8.49
C LEU A 31 -1.62 3.03 7.26
N ILE A 32 -1.62 3.97 6.33
CA ILE A 32 -2.21 3.78 5.01
C ILE A 32 -1.17 3.19 4.07
N ILE A 33 -1.42 1.99 3.57
CA ILE A 33 -0.60 1.30 2.58
C ILE A 33 -1.23 1.56 1.20
N LEU A 34 -0.59 2.45 0.43
CA LEU A 34 -1.08 2.85 -0.89
C LEU A 34 -0.51 1.91 -1.97
N VAL A 35 -1.39 1.11 -2.58
CA VAL A 35 -1.05 0.22 -3.70
C VAL A 35 -1.07 1.04 -4.99
N GLY A 36 0.10 1.56 -5.37
CA GLY A 36 0.29 2.39 -6.57
C GLY A 36 0.32 1.59 -7.87
N SER A 37 0.27 2.28 -9.01
CA SER A 37 0.09 1.67 -10.33
C SER A 37 -1.06 0.64 -10.32
N ALA A 38 -2.18 0.99 -9.68
CA ALA A 38 -3.30 0.07 -9.49
C ALA A 38 -3.99 -0.34 -10.81
N GLN A 39 -3.87 0.49 -11.84
CA GLN A 39 -4.41 0.25 -13.17
C GLN A 39 -3.59 -0.75 -14.01
N GLU A 40 -2.33 -1.00 -13.64
CA GLU A 40 -1.43 -1.88 -14.38
C GLU A 40 -1.45 -3.31 -13.84
N SER A 41 -1.44 -4.30 -14.73
CA SER A 41 -1.33 -5.73 -14.42
C SER A 41 -0.89 -6.52 -15.66
N HIS A 42 -0.58 -7.82 -15.53
CA HIS A 42 -0.26 -8.71 -16.65
C HIS A 42 0.92 -8.25 -17.52
N THR A 43 1.89 -7.54 -16.92
CA THR A 43 3.17 -7.18 -17.56
C THR A 43 4.33 -7.75 -16.75
N LEU A 44 5.53 -7.81 -17.34
CA LEU A 44 6.73 -8.25 -16.60
C LEU A 44 7.03 -7.35 -15.39
N ASN A 45 6.74 -6.06 -15.49
CA ASN A 45 6.99 -5.08 -14.43
C ASN A 45 5.83 -4.97 -13.43
N ASN A 46 4.60 -5.25 -13.86
CA ASN A 46 3.39 -5.25 -13.04
C ASN A 46 2.62 -6.55 -13.32
N PRO A 47 3.07 -7.69 -12.78
CA PRO A 47 2.43 -8.98 -13.04
C PRO A 47 1.05 -9.09 -12.37
N PHE A 48 0.89 -8.57 -11.16
CA PHE A 48 -0.32 -8.74 -10.35
C PHE A 48 -1.27 -7.55 -10.46
N THR A 49 -2.57 -7.84 -10.47
CA THR A 49 -3.65 -6.86 -10.33
C THR A 49 -3.61 -6.16 -8.97
N ALA A 50 -4.30 -5.02 -8.84
CA ALA A 50 -4.44 -4.36 -7.54
C ALA A 50 -5.12 -5.27 -6.50
N GLY A 51 -6.14 -6.03 -6.91
CA GLY A 51 -6.85 -6.96 -6.02
C GLY A 51 -5.96 -8.06 -5.46
N GLU A 52 -5.15 -8.71 -6.31
CA GLU A 52 -4.19 -9.73 -5.88
C GLU A 52 -3.17 -9.15 -4.89
N ARG A 53 -2.66 -7.95 -5.16
CA ARG A 53 -1.71 -7.27 -4.27
C ARG A 53 -2.32 -6.90 -2.93
N ILE A 54 -3.56 -6.41 -2.92
CA ILE A 54 -4.30 -6.15 -1.68
C ILE A 54 -4.46 -7.44 -0.88
N GLU A 55 -4.80 -8.56 -1.53
CA GLU A 55 -4.96 -9.85 -0.87
C GLU A 55 -3.64 -10.36 -0.29
N MET A 56 -2.53 -10.26 -1.03
CA MET A 56 -1.18 -10.59 -0.54
C MET A 56 -0.82 -9.79 0.71
N ILE A 57 -1.05 -8.47 0.69
CA ILE A 57 -0.78 -7.60 1.85
C ILE A 57 -1.68 -8.02 3.02
N ARG A 58 -3.00 -8.09 2.81
CA ARG A 58 -3.99 -8.40 3.85
C ARG A 58 -3.70 -9.74 4.54
N LEU A 59 -3.45 -10.79 3.76
CA LEU A 59 -3.15 -12.11 4.30
C LEU A 59 -1.81 -12.12 5.05
N SER A 60 -0.78 -11.47 4.51
CA SER A 60 0.53 -11.38 5.17
C SER A 60 0.46 -10.60 6.50
N LEU A 61 -0.25 -9.47 6.54
CA LEU A 61 -0.41 -8.70 7.77
C LEU A 61 -1.20 -9.47 8.83
N ARG A 62 -2.26 -10.19 8.42
CA ARG A 62 -3.03 -11.08 9.29
C ARG A 62 -2.17 -12.21 9.85
N GLU A 63 -1.39 -12.87 9.01
CA GLU A 63 -0.48 -13.95 9.41
C GLU A 63 0.55 -13.49 10.45
N HIS A 64 1.00 -12.23 10.35
CA HIS A 64 1.95 -11.63 11.28
C HIS A 64 1.30 -10.92 12.47
N GLY A 65 -0.01 -11.10 12.68
CA GLY A 65 -0.73 -10.59 13.84
C GLY A 65 -0.85 -9.06 13.89
N ILE A 66 -0.76 -8.37 12.75
CA ILE A 66 -0.99 -6.92 12.71
C ILE A 66 -2.49 -6.65 12.81
N PRO A 67 -2.96 -5.88 13.81
CA PRO A 67 -4.38 -5.60 13.98
C PRO A 67 -4.99 -4.85 12.78
N THR A 68 -6.22 -5.17 12.42
CA THR A 68 -6.89 -4.60 11.22
C THR A 68 -7.29 -3.14 11.39
N ASP A 69 -7.45 -2.67 12.63
CA ASP A 69 -7.71 -1.27 12.98
C ASP A 69 -6.44 -0.39 12.91
N ARG A 70 -5.28 -1.00 12.70
CA ARG A 70 -3.98 -0.31 12.62
C ARG A 70 -3.56 0.06 11.20
N TYR A 71 -4.28 -0.38 10.16
CA TYR A 71 -3.91 -0.11 8.77
C TYR A 71 -5.09 -0.01 7.80
N TYR A 72 -4.85 0.68 6.69
CA TYR A 72 -5.73 0.74 5.53
C TYR A 72 -4.94 0.32 4.29
N ILE A 73 -5.56 -0.43 3.37
CA ILE A 73 -4.94 -0.79 2.09
C ILE A 73 -5.78 -0.17 0.99
N ILE A 74 -5.21 0.80 0.27
CA ILE A 74 -5.97 1.61 -0.70
C ILE A 74 -5.27 1.55 -2.07
N PRO A 75 -5.92 1.05 -3.12
CA PRO A 75 -5.39 1.10 -4.47
C PRO A 75 -5.52 2.51 -5.05
N ILE A 76 -4.47 3.00 -5.71
CA ILE A 76 -4.48 4.29 -6.39
C ILE A 76 -3.90 4.14 -7.81
N PRO A 77 -4.62 4.57 -8.85
CA PRO A 77 -4.08 4.58 -10.20
C PRO A 77 -3.03 5.69 -10.37
N ASP A 78 -2.11 5.51 -11.31
CA ASP A 78 -1.21 6.58 -11.71
C ASP A 78 -1.98 7.64 -12.52
N ILE A 79 -1.53 8.89 -12.42
CA ILE A 79 -1.97 9.99 -13.27
C ILE A 79 -0.75 10.57 -14.00
N LEU A 80 -0.96 11.08 -15.22
CA LEU A 80 0.12 11.62 -16.04
C LEU A 80 0.73 12.92 -15.47
N MET A 81 -0.02 13.62 -14.62
CA MET A 81 0.37 14.92 -14.09
C MET A 81 1.04 14.77 -12.72
N ASN A 82 2.37 14.55 -12.74
CA ASN A 82 3.17 14.39 -11.51
C ASN A 82 3.00 15.53 -10.51
N SER A 83 2.83 16.77 -10.98
CA SER A 83 2.70 17.96 -10.12
C SER A 83 1.45 17.94 -9.23
N VAL A 84 0.42 17.17 -9.60
CA VAL A 84 -0.83 17.04 -8.84
C VAL A 84 -1.00 15.67 -8.21
N TRP A 85 -0.03 14.76 -8.34
CA TRP A 85 -0.12 13.41 -7.78
C TRP A 85 -0.31 13.43 -6.25
N THR A 86 0.33 14.36 -5.54
CA THR A 86 0.13 14.52 -4.09
C THR A 86 -1.30 14.94 -3.74
N TYR A 87 -1.93 15.81 -4.54
CA TYR A 87 -3.35 16.16 -4.37
C TYR A 87 -4.25 14.98 -4.71
N HIS A 88 -3.92 14.22 -5.75
CA HIS A 88 -4.63 13.00 -6.10
C HIS A 88 -4.60 12.00 -4.95
N VAL A 89 -3.44 11.77 -4.33
CA VAL A 89 -3.31 10.93 -3.12
C VAL A 89 -4.20 11.44 -1.99
N ARG A 90 -4.23 12.76 -1.72
CA ARG A 90 -5.07 13.36 -0.66
C ARG A 90 -6.57 13.15 -0.85
N MET A 91 -7.04 12.80 -2.04
CA MET A 91 -8.45 12.46 -2.26
C MET A 91 -8.82 11.05 -1.74
N TYR A 92 -7.81 10.19 -1.49
CA TYR A 92 -7.99 8.81 -1.06
C TYR A 92 -7.67 8.59 0.43
N VAL A 93 -6.93 9.50 1.08
CA VAL A 93 -6.27 9.27 2.39
C VAL A 93 -6.67 10.26 3.47
#